data_AF-A0A498G1A0-F1
#
_entry.id   AF-A0A498G1A0-F1
#
_cell.length_a   1.000
_cell.length_b   1.000
_cell.length_c   1.000
_cell.angle_alpha   90.00
_cell.angle_beta   90.00
_cell.angle_gamma   90.00
#
_symmetry.space_group_name_H-M   'P 1'
#
loop_
_entity.id
_entity.type
_entity.pdbx_description
1 polymer ?
#
loop_
_entity_poly.entity_id
_entity_poly.type
_entity_poly.pdbx_seq_one_letter_code
_entity_poly.pdbx_strand_id
1 'polypeptide(L)'
;MGAYDLLKPALFRLPPETAHGLVHRLLGGVQGTPVAAALAERYAVDDERLAVDAFGSSFPNPVGVAAGFDKNAHVPRALASLGFGHVEVGGVT
;
A
#
# COMPACT_ATOMS: atom_id res chain seq x y z
N MET A 1 -14.75 6.74 14.92
CA MET A 1 -14.47 7.22 13.55
C MET A 1 -12.97 7.25 13.36
N GLY A 2 -12.45 6.45 12.43
CA GLY A 2 -11.03 6.46 12.09
C GLY A 2 -10.69 7.55 11.08
N ALA A 3 -9.40 7.78 10.83
CA ALA A 3 -8.94 8.70 9.79
C ALA A 3 -9.56 8.36 8.41
N TYR A 4 -9.70 7.08 8.09
CA TYR A 4 -10.35 6.63 6.85
C TYR A 4 -11.80 7.09 6.72
N ASP A 5 -12.59 6.98 7.79
CA ASP A 5 -14.02 7.38 7.79
C ASP A 5 -14.20 8.88 7.53
N LEU A 6 -13.21 9.68 7.96
CA LEU A 6 -13.20 11.14 7.78
C LEU A 6 -12.70 11.53 6.38
N LEU A 7 -11.68 10.83 5.86
CA LEU A 7 -11.06 11.16 4.57
C LEU A 7 -11.88 10.64 3.38
N LYS A 8 -12.55 9.48 3.51
CA LYS A 8 -13.29 8.84 2.41
C LYS A 8 -14.36 9.74 1.78
N PRO A 9 -15.24 10.43 2.54
CA PRO A 9 -16.23 11.34 1.95
C PRO A 9 -15.60 12.51 1.19
N ALA A 10 -14.45 13.01 1.66
CA ALA A 10 -13.73 14.09 0.98
C ALA A 10 -13.10 13.59 -0.33
N LEU A 11 -12.46 12.41 -0.31
CA LEU A 11 -11.87 11.79 -1.50
C LEU A 11 -12.94 11.48 -2.56
N PHE A 12 -14.12 11.02 -2.14
CA PHE A 12 -15.21 10.66 -3.06
C PHE A 12 -15.91 11.86 -3.72
N ARG A 13 -15.57 13.09 -3.29
CA ARG A 13 -15.99 14.32 -3.96
C ARG A 13 -15.05 14.72 -5.10
N LEU A 14 -13.88 14.11 -5.21
CA LEU A 14 -12.92 14.37 -6.28
C LEU A 14 -13.18 13.41 -7.46
N PRO A 15 -12.82 13.80 -8.70
CA PRO A 15 -12.74 12.85 -9.80
C PRO A 15 -11.83 11.66 -9.42
N PRO A 16 -12.17 10.41 -9.79
CA PRO A 16 -11.43 9.22 -9.34
C PRO A 16 -9.92 9.28 -9.59
N GLU A 17 -9.50 9.72 -10.79
CA GLU A 17 -8.09 9.84 -11.14
C GLU A 17 -7.38 10.93 -10.32
N THR A 18 -8.08 12.01 -10.00
CA THR A 18 -7.55 13.07 -9.12
C THR A 18 -7.35 12.55 -7.69
N ALA A 19 -8.31 11.80 -7.15
CA ALA A 19 -8.17 11.16 -5.85
C ALA A 19 -7.02 10.13 -5.85
N HIS A 20 -6.90 9.32 -6.90
CA HIS A 20 -5.82 8.35 -7.05
C HIS A 20 -4.45 9.04 -7.09
N GLY A 21 -4.29 10.08 -7.92
CA GLY A 21 -3.06 10.86 -8.01
C GLY A 21 -2.70 11.57 -6.70
N LEU A 22 -3.69 12.07 -5.95
CA LEU A 22 -3.47 12.64 -4.62
C LEU A 22 -2.92 11.60 -3.66
N VAL A 23 -3.55 10.42 -3.57
CA VAL A 23 -3.09 9.33 -2.71
C VAL A 23 -1.67 8.90 -3.08
N HIS A 24 -1.35 8.78 -4.38
CA HIS A 24 -0.01 8.49 -4.87
C HIS A 24 1.03 9.50 -4.41
N ARG A 25 0.74 10.80 -4.50
CA ARG A 25 1.64 11.85 -4.02
C ARG A 25 1.87 11.77 -2.51
N LEU A 26 0.81 11.52 -1.74
CA LEU A 26 0.91 11.37 -0.29
C LEU A 26 1.75 10.14 0.08
N LEU A 27 1.50 8.99 -0.55
CA LEU A 27 2.31 7.77 -0.35
C LEU A 27 3.77 8.00 -0.75
N GLY A 28 4.02 8.71 -1.85
CA GLY A 28 5.37 9.10 -2.29
C GLY A 28 6.09 9.98 -1.27
N GLY A 29 5.38 10.92 -0.63
CA GLY A 29 5.93 11.76 0.44
C GLY A 29 6.17 11.01 1.75
N VAL A 30 5.43 9.93 2.01
CA VAL A 30 5.62 9.06 3.18
C VAL A 30 6.80 8.11 2.99
N GLN A 31 7.03 7.65 1.76
CA GLN A 31 8.04 6.65 1.46
C GLN A 31 9.44 7.11 1.89
N GLY A 32 10.15 6.25 2.64
CA GLY A 32 11.50 6.56 3.12
C GLY A 32 11.56 7.52 4.32
N THR A 33 10.42 7.92 4.87
CA THR A 33 10.35 8.72 6.11
C THR A 33 10.02 7.85 7.33
N PRO A 34 10.24 8.34 8.57
CA PRO A 34 9.82 7.64 9.78
C PRO A 34 8.32 7.33 9.85
N VAL A 35 7.49 8.07 9.09
CA VAL A 35 6.05 7.81 9.00
C VAL A 35 5.79 6.43 8.41
N ALA A 36 6.59 5.96 7.45
CA ALA A 36 6.45 4.61 6.90
C ALA A 36 6.69 3.52 7.96
N ALA A 37 7.65 3.73 8.88
CA ALA A 37 7.87 2.80 9.99
C ALA A 37 6.68 2.79 10.96
N ALA A 38 6.13 3.96 11.29
CA ALA A 38 4.93 4.07 12.14
C ALA A 38 3.68 3.44 11.49
N LEU A 39 3.55 3.52 10.15
CA LEU A 39 2.50 2.82 9.43
C LEU A 39 2.69 1.30 9.52
N ALA A 40 3.91 0.81 9.33
CA ALA A 40 4.21 -0.62 9.44
C ALA A 40 3.90 -1.15 10.84
N GLU A 41 4.32 -0.45 11.89
CA GLU A 41 3.98 -0.81 13.27
C GLU A 41 2.47 -0.85 13.52
N ARG A 42 1.72 0.05 12.86
CA ARG A 42 0.27 0.15 13.04
C ARG A 42 -0.52 -0.90 12.26
N TYR A 43 -0.09 -1.22 11.04
CA TYR A 43 -0.89 -1.95 10.06
C TYR A 43 -0.33 -3.33 9.69
N ALA A 44 0.97 -3.58 9.87
CA ALA A 44 1.52 -4.91 9.63
C ALA A 44 1.04 -5.89 10.70
N VAL A 45 0.61 -7.06 10.25
CA VAL A 45 0.24 -8.18 11.12
C VAL A 45 1.31 -9.26 10.92
N ASP A 46 2.04 -9.55 11.99
CA ASP A 46 3.09 -10.57 12.01
C ASP A 46 2.57 -11.82 12.73
N ASP A 47 2.26 -12.86 11.96
CA ASP A 47 1.73 -14.13 12.45
C ASP A 47 2.17 -15.26 11.52
N GLU A 48 2.87 -16.26 12.05
CA GLU A 48 3.40 -17.39 11.28
C GLU A 48 2.32 -18.14 10.49
N ARG A 49 1.06 -18.11 10.95
CA ARG A 49 -0.08 -18.73 10.24
C ARG A 49 -0.42 -18.04 8.91
N LEU A 50 0.06 -16.82 8.71
CA LEU A 50 -0.13 -16.07 7.47
C LEU A 50 1.02 -16.29 6.49
N ALA A 51 2.17 -16.82 6.91
CA ALA A 51 3.31 -17.02 6.03
C ALA A 51 2.96 -17.94 4.85
N VAL A 52 3.41 -17.57 3.64
CA VAL A 52 3.16 -18.32 2.41
C VAL A 52 4.47 -18.52 1.64
N ASP A 53 4.78 -19.76 1.30
CA ASP A 53 5.80 -20.10 0.31
C ASP A 53 5.15 -20.38 -1.04
N ALA A 54 5.44 -19.56 -2.05
CA ALA A 54 4.92 -19.72 -3.40
C ALA A 54 5.93 -19.23 -4.43
N PHE A 55 6.00 -19.91 -5.59
CA PHE A 55 6.88 -19.52 -6.69
C PHE A 55 8.37 -19.37 -6.31
N GLY A 56 8.84 -20.14 -5.33
CA GLY A 56 10.21 -20.05 -4.82
C GLY A 56 10.50 -18.81 -3.97
N SER A 57 9.46 -18.08 -3.54
CA SER A 57 9.55 -16.91 -2.66
C SER A 57 8.72 -17.13 -1.39
N SER A 58 9.16 -16.51 -0.29
CA SER A 58 8.42 -16.49 0.98
C SER A 58 7.77 -15.13 1.18
N PHE A 59 6.49 -15.12 1.51
CA PHE A 59 5.68 -13.94 1.78
C PHE A 59 5.23 -13.94 3.24
N PRO A 60 5.26 -12.80 3.95
CA PRO A 60 4.87 -12.74 5.36
C PRO A 60 3.36 -12.91 5.56
N ASN A 61 2.56 -12.62 4.53
CA ASN A 61 1.12 -12.84 4.53
C ASN A 61 0.60 -13.03 3.08
N PRO A 62 -0.60 -13.60 2.87
CA PRO A 62 -1.11 -13.92 1.54
C PRO A 62 -1.72 -12.70 0.80
N VAL A 63 -1.77 -11.52 1.42
CA VAL A 63 -2.49 -10.36 0.89
C VAL A 63 -1.51 -9.41 0.20
N GLY A 64 -1.78 -9.08 -1.06
CA GLY A 64 -0.97 -8.14 -1.82
C GLY A 64 -1.78 -7.03 -2.50
N VAL A 65 -1.06 -6.02 -2.97
CA VAL A 65 -1.61 -4.99 -3.85
C VAL A 65 -1.46 -5.47 -5.30
N ALA A 66 -2.58 -5.51 -6.02
CA ALA A 66 -2.59 -5.91 -7.43
C ALA A 66 -1.99 -4.84 -8.36
N ALA A 67 -1.57 -5.28 -9.54
CA ALA A 67 -1.12 -4.40 -10.61
C ALA A 67 -2.16 -3.33 -10.97
N GLY A 68 -1.70 -2.23 -11.54
CA GLY A 68 -2.51 -1.09 -11.94
C GLY A 68 -2.69 -0.05 -10.83
N PHE A 69 -2.45 -0.40 -9.56
CA PHE A 69 -2.36 0.59 -8.49
C PHE A 69 -1.10 1.45 -8.65
N ASP A 70 0.08 0.84 -8.66
CA ASP A 70 1.36 1.55 -8.87
C ASP A 70 2.01 1.15 -10.19
N LYS A 71 1.58 1.83 -11.26
CA LYS A 71 1.99 1.52 -12.63
C LYS A 71 3.47 1.75 -12.91
N ASN A 72 4.12 2.63 -12.13
CA ASN A 72 5.48 3.10 -12.40
C ASN A 72 6.45 2.83 -11.24
N ALA A 73 6.08 1.94 -10.31
CA ALA A 73 6.87 1.59 -9.13
C ALA A 73 7.31 2.80 -8.28
N HIS A 74 6.43 3.80 -8.15
CA HIS A 74 6.72 5.03 -7.40
C HIS A 74 6.59 4.85 -5.89
N VAL A 75 5.66 4.01 -5.41
CA VAL A 75 5.28 3.90 -3.99
C VAL A 75 5.27 2.47 -3.42
N PRO A 76 6.08 1.50 -3.90
CA PRO A 76 5.97 0.12 -3.47
C PRO A 76 6.30 -0.09 -1.98
N ARG A 77 7.23 0.69 -1.42
CA ARG A 77 7.62 0.56 0.00
C ARG A 77 6.59 1.19 0.93
N ALA A 78 5.97 2.29 0.51
CA ALA A 78 4.86 2.87 1.27
C ALA A 78 3.67 1.91 1.29
N LEU A 79 3.37 1.24 0.17
CA LEU A 79 2.35 0.19 0.13
C LEU A 79 2.71 -0.98 1.05
N ALA A 80 3.94 -1.50 1.00
CA ALA A 80 4.40 -2.55 1.92
C ALA A 80 4.24 -2.15 3.39
N SER A 81 4.50 -0.87 3.75
CA SER A 81 4.28 -0.37 5.11
C SER A 81 2.82 -0.33 5.57
N LEU A 82 1.85 -0.52 4.67
CA LEU A 82 0.44 -0.68 5.03
C LEU A 82 0.09 -2.14 5.38
N GLY A 83 1.08 -3.05 5.42
CA GLY A 83 0.92 -4.44 5.87
C GLY A 83 0.76 -5.47 4.75
N PHE A 84 0.85 -5.05 3.48
CA PHE A 84 0.78 -5.99 2.35
C PHE A 84 2.03 -6.87 2.28
N GLY A 85 1.84 -8.19 2.13
CA GLY A 85 2.92 -9.16 2.01
C GLY A 85 3.63 -9.15 0.66
N HIS A 86 2.97 -8.62 -0.38
CA HIS A 86 3.57 -8.34 -1.68
C HIS A 86 2.90 -7.16 -2.39
N VAL A 87 3.62 -6.55 -3.34
CA VAL A 87 3.12 -5.45 -4.17
C VAL A 87 3.45 -5.76 -5.62
N GLU A 88 2.43 -5.92 -6.45
CA GLU A 88 2.58 -6.08 -7.90
C GLU A 88 2.55 -4.70 -8.56
N VAL A 89 3.69 -4.27 -9.11
CA VAL A 89 3.84 -3.00 -9.84
C VAL A 89 3.58 -3.18 -11.33
N GLY A 90 3.26 -2.09 -12.04
CA GLY A 90 2.94 -2.11 -13.48
C GLY A 90 1.43 -1.97 -13.74
N GLY A 91 0.92 -2.22 -14.96
CA GLY A 91 1.64 -2.69 -16.14
C GLY A 91 2.59 -1.66 -16.75
N VAL A 92 3.74 -2.14 -17.21
CA VAL A 92 4.74 -1.38 -17.98
C VAL A 92 4.84 -2.00 -19.37
N THR A 93 5.08 -1.17 -20.39
CA THR A 93 5.31 -1.58 -21.78
C THR A 93 6.68 -1.15 -22.24
#